data_AF-A0A2G5DJ87-F1
#
_entry.id   AF-A0A2G5DJ87-F1
#
_cell.length_a   1.000
_cell.length_b   1.000
_cell.length_c   1.000
_cell.angle_alpha   90.00
_cell.angle_beta   90.00
_cell.angle_gamma   90.00
#
_symmetry.space_group_name_H-M   'P 1'
#
loop_
_entity.id
_entity.type
_entity.pdbx_description
1 polymer ?
#
loop_
_entity_poly.entity_id
_entity_poly.type
_entity_poly.pdbx_seq_one_letter_code
_entity_poly.pdbx_strand_id
1 'polypeptide(L)'
;MPSGGRDEQVTTGRDDDGVGDSGNSTTTTNTNTSSSGLKYLIIRPEGGGIKDLFNLLITNNSTGGAGGGGGGGAIYYNKFIQQSSISNDNDDQMGMGIGGPTPISNNNDDHRWVIIVSIIVRKIIGVFGKPMEWCGYLVEFLLNLLSHNGGNLFSLFLNLVTGKLVIPHRDSDTFISTIGHLDGRVDLYNGDIFTRFQNAIQHSKETSTQVGDRALMDFCIMASKLAYENAKVVRNIVVHHWKMHFVEFFNGWNEFQKERSTQVFILSDKPVDANLIIISFRGTEPFDPDDWSTDFDYSWYEIPKLGKVHMGFLEALGLGNRAEVSTFQEYLQIGGDGVKGTSQQSEVGAFKPSMVHPSNGSEPATDFDSEDTVNQRDTEESTCKKKPMPIMGEMTAYYGVRSRLKNLLDEHKNAKFVVTGHSLGGALAILFPTILLLHEEKEMMQRLLGVCTFGQPRVGDRKLGRFMESHLNHPSPKYFRVVYCNDLVPRLPYDNKTFLFKHFGMCLYYDSKYVEQ
;
A
#
# COMPACT_ATOMS: atom_id res chain seq x y z
N MET A 1 -44.56 10.70 -60.09
CA MET A 1 -45.12 11.87 -60.81
C MET A 1 -46.50 12.17 -60.23
N PRO A 2 -47.02 13.40 -60.30
CA PRO A 2 -46.40 14.68 -60.74
C PRO A 2 -46.04 15.58 -59.51
N SER A 3 -45.62 16.85 -59.59
CA SER A 3 -44.66 17.55 -60.48
C SER A 3 -44.43 19.00 -59.98
N GLY A 4 -43.25 19.59 -60.21
CA GLY A 4 -42.99 21.04 -60.11
C GLY A 4 -42.57 21.54 -58.72
N GLY A 5 -41.46 22.26 -58.54
CA GLY A 5 -40.34 22.53 -59.45
C GLY A 5 -40.29 23.94 -60.08
N ARG A 6 -39.28 24.71 -59.67
CA ARG A 6 -38.44 25.72 -60.38
C ARG A 6 -37.39 26.23 -59.36
N ASP A 7 -36.08 26.33 -59.65
CA ASP A 7 -35.33 27.11 -60.67
C ASP A 7 -35.29 28.61 -60.30
N GLU A 8 -34.21 29.41 -60.48
CA GLU A 8 -32.87 29.29 -61.10
C GLU A 8 -31.96 30.41 -60.46
N GLN A 9 -30.63 30.61 -60.55
CA GLN A 9 -29.42 30.16 -61.30
C GLN A 9 -28.22 29.97 -60.31
N VAL A 10 -26.99 29.46 -60.57
CA VAL A 10 -25.96 29.53 -61.67
C VAL A 10 -25.17 30.86 -61.63
N THR A 11 -23.82 30.92 -61.54
CA THR A 11 -22.78 30.59 -62.57
C THR A 11 -21.37 30.20 -62.06
N THR A 12 -20.72 29.27 -62.80
CA THR A 12 -19.28 29.11 -63.20
C THR A 12 -18.08 29.69 -62.38
N GLY A 13 -16.90 29.05 -62.35
CA GLY A 13 -16.45 27.76 -62.92
C GLY A 13 -14.93 27.67 -63.26
N ARG A 14 -14.45 26.43 -63.50
CA ARG A 14 -13.20 25.94 -64.16
C ARG A 14 -11.81 26.47 -63.77
N ASP A 15 -11.00 25.55 -63.25
CA ASP A 15 -9.79 24.93 -63.87
C ASP A 15 -8.77 25.80 -64.66
N ASP A 16 -7.50 25.80 -64.22
CA ASP A 16 -6.32 25.50 -65.06
C ASP A 16 -5.05 25.25 -64.19
N ASP A 17 -4.00 24.63 -64.76
CA ASP A 17 -2.84 24.05 -64.05
C ASP A 17 -1.73 25.02 -63.60
N GLY A 18 -0.95 24.62 -62.57
CA GLY A 18 0.28 25.33 -62.16
C GLY A 18 1.22 24.52 -61.25
N VAL A 19 2.38 24.11 -61.76
CA VAL A 19 3.44 23.38 -61.01
C VAL A 19 4.41 24.37 -60.35
N GLY A 20 4.79 24.20 -59.08
CA GLY A 20 5.77 25.10 -58.44
C GLY A 20 6.21 24.81 -56.99
N ASP A 21 7.19 23.91 -56.84
CA ASP A 21 8.21 23.88 -55.77
C ASP A 21 7.76 23.76 -54.28
N SER A 22 8.72 23.92 -53.35
CA SER A 22 8.79 23.18 -52.09
C SER A 22 8.80 24.07 -50.83
N GLY A 23 8.27 23.53 -49.72
CA GLY A 23 8.17 24.23 -48.44
C GLY A 23 7.92 23.27 -47.27
N ASN A 24 8.99 22.68 -46.72
CA ASN A 24 8.89 21.71 -45.63
C ASN A 24 8.57 22.37 -44.29
N SER A 25 7.29 22.35 -43.87
CA SER A 25 6.84 22.87 -42.58
C SER A 25 6.62 21.74 -41.56
N THR A 26 7.69 21.35 -40.88
CA THR A 26 7.64 20.37 -39.79
C THR A 26 6.85 20.95 -38.62
N THR A 27 5.64 20.41 -38.37
CA THR A 27 4.81 20.83 -37.22
C THR A 27 5.37 20.23 -35.94
N THR A 28 6.38 20.89 -35.36
CA THR A 28 7.00 20.50 -34.09
C THR A 28 6.00 20.68 -32.94
N THR A 29 5.33 19.60 -32.56
CA THR A 29 4.53 19.52 -31.34
C THR A 29 5.44 19.57 -30.12
N ASN A 30 5.81 20.78 -29.70
CA ASN A 30 6.55 21.03 -28.45
C ASN A 30 5.74 20.51 -27.25
N THR A 31 5.99 19.25 -26.88
CA THR A 31 5.59 18.68 -25.59
C THR A 31 6.45 19.30 -24.49
N ASN A 32 6.12 20.55 -24.14
CA ASN A 32 6.61 21.21 -22.94
C ASN A 32 6.08 20.46 -21.71
N THR A 33 6.78 19.37 -21.36
CA THR A 33 6.73 18.75 -20.04
C THR A 33 7.30 19.73 -19.02
N SER A 34 6.49 20.71 -18.66
CA SER A 34 6.75 21.57 -17.51
C SER A 34 7.04 20.67 -16.32
N SER A 35 8.22 20.85 -15.70
CA SER A 35 8.63 20.11 -14.52
C SER A 35 7.84 20.60 -13.30
N SER A 36 6.58 20.17 -13.22
CA SER A 36 5.74 20.39 -12.05
C SER A 36 6.47 19.83 -10.82
N GLY A 37 6.97 20.73 -9.97
CA GLY A 37 7.81 20.34 -8.83
C GLY A 37 7.08 19.33 -7.94
N LEU A 38 7.82 18.33 -7.45
CA LEU A 38 7.31 17.32 -6.52
C LEU A 38 6.62 18.01 -5.33
N LYS A 39 5.32 17.77 -5.13
CA LYS A 39 4.54 18.38 -4.03
C LYS A 39 4.42 17.41 -2.86
N TYR A 40 4.98 17.76 -1.70
CA TYR A 40 5.05 16.86 -0.54
C TYR A 40 5.24 17.60 0.79
N LEU A 41 4.95 16.90 1.90
CA LEU A 41 5.31 17.26 3.26
C LEU A 41 5.80 16.02 4.01
N ILE A 42 6.98 16.10 4.62
CA ILE A 42 7.62 15.02 5.41
C ILE A 42 7.80 15.51 6.84
N ILE A 43 7.29 14.74 7.79
CA ILE A 43 7.58 14.88 9.21
C ILE A 43 8.84 14.08 9.53
N ARG A 44 9.87 14.78 10.03
CA ARG A 44 11.19 14.27 10.42
C ARG A 44 11.42 14.38 11.93
N PRO A 45 10.94 13.43 12.76
CA PRO A 45 11.23 13.42 14.19
C PRO A 45 12.74 13.45 14.51
N GLU A 46 13.58 12.99 13.61
CA GLU A 46 15.04 12.98 13.70
C GLU A 46 15.70 14.37 13.62
N GLY A 47 15.08 15.34 12.94
CA GLY A 47 15.70 16.64 12.62
C GLY A 47 15.84 17.64 13.78
N GLY A 48 15.29 17.32 14.96
CA GLY A 48 15.36 18.18 16.15
C GLY A 48 15.39 17.40 17.47
N GLY A 49 16.09 17.96 18.47
CA GLY A 49 16.22 17.38 19.79
C GLY A 49 14.98 17.58 20.68
N ILE A 50 14.96 16.97 21.87
CA ILE A 50 13.90 17.18 22.87
C ILE A 50 13.76 18.68 23.22
N LYS A 51 14.88 19.42 23.28
CA LYS A 51 14.89 20.88 23.47
C LYS A 51 14.20 21.64 22.33
N ASP A 52 14.41 21.21 21.08
CA ASP A 52 13.75 21.84 19.92
C ASP A 52 12.24 21.57 19.91
N LEU A 53 11.82 20.36 20.30
CA LEU A 53 10.41 19.98 20.41
C LEU A 53 9.70 20.73 21.55
N PHE A 54 10.37 20.88 22.70
CA PHE A 54 9.88 21.72 23.80
C PHE A 54 9.76 23.19 23.39
N ASN A 55 10.77 23.72 22.69
CA ASN A 55 10.73 25.09 22.17
C ASN A 55 9.61 25.28 21.14
N LEU A 56 9.36 24.31 20.25
CA LEU A 56 8.24 24.32 19.30
C LEU A 56 6.88 24.34 20.02
N LEU A 57 6.76 23.65 21.16
CA LEU A 57 5.54 23.59 21.96
C LEU A 57 5.23 24.90 22.71
N ILE A 58 6.25 25.67 23.11
CA ILE A 58 6.05 26.92 23.88
C ILE A 58 6.07 28.21 23.03
N THR A 59 6.49 28.15 21.75
CA THR A 59 6.67 29.37 20.92
C THR A 59 5.46 29.71 20.06
N ASN A 60 4.42 30.30 20.66
CA ASN A 60 3.25 30.83 19.94
C ASN A 60 3.65 31.91 18.90
N ASN A 61 2.99 31.89 17.74
CA ASN A 61 3.22 32.84 16.65
C ASN A 61 2.46 34.16 16.88
N SER A 62 2.96 34.99 17.78
CA SER A 62 2.47 36.38 17.96
C SER A 62 2.98 37.29 16.83
N THR A 63 2.33 37.22 15.65
CA THR A 63 2.61 38.10 14.51
C THR A 63 1.72 39.35 14.55
N GLY A 64 2.26 40.49 15.01
CA GLY A 64 1.44 41.71 15.11
C GLY A 64 2.07 42.93 15.78
N GLY A 65 3.37 43.18 15.62
CA GLY A 65 4.02 44.36 16.19
C GLY A 65 5.36 44.71 15.52
N ALA A 66 5.56 45.97 15.19
CA ALA A 66 6.81 46.47 14.59
C ALA A 66 7.89 46.66 15.68
N GLY A 67 8.54 45.57 16.08
CA GLY A 67 9.63 45.54 17.05
C GLY A 67 10.22 44.13 17.13
N GLY A 68 11.55 44.01 17.19
CA GLY A 68 12.24 42.74 16.94
C GLY A 68 11.91 41.60 17.93
N GLY A 69 11.85 40.36 17.42
CA GLY A 69 11.79 39.14 18.24
C GLY A 69 11.03 37.95 17.63
N GLY A 70 10.10 38.19 16.70
CA GLY A 70 9.11 37.20 16.22
C GLY A 70 9.61 36.05 15.31
N GLY A 71 10.81 35.48 15.53
CA GLY A 71 11.40 34.45 14.66
C GLY A 71 11.41 33.01 15.20
N GLY A 72 11.34 32.81 16.52
CA GLY A 72 11.70 31.55 17.17
C GLY A 72 10.95 30.30 16.69
N GLY A 73 9.62 30.32 16.73
CA GLY A 73 8.80 29.13 16.44
C GLY A 73 8.91 28.60 15.01
N ALA A 74 9.25 29.44 14.03
CA ALA A 74 9.49 29.01 12.65
C ALA A 74 10.80 28.23 12.51
N ILE A 75 11.84 28.60 13.27
CA ILE A 75 13.14 27.93 13.25
C ILE A 75 13.00 26.49 13.79
N TYR A 76 12.26 26.31 14.89
CA TYR A 76 12.01 24.97 15.43
C TYR A 76 11.07 24.13 14.55
N TYR A 77 10.07 24.75 13.91
CA TYR A 77 9.19 24.05 12.96
C TYR A 77 9.96 23.48 11.77
N ASN A 78 10.83 24.29 11.15
CA ASN A 78 11.62 23.90 9.98
C ASN A 78 12.70 22.82 10.29
N LYS A 79 12.97 22.50 11.55
CA LYS A 79 13.79 21.33 11.93
C LYS A 79 13.05 20.01 11.77
N PHE A 80 11.73 20.01 11.99
CA PHE A 80 10.92 18.78 12.00
C PHE A 80 10.07 18.60 10.72
N ILE A 81 9.98 19.61 9.86
CA ILE A 81 9.15 19.60 8.65
C ILE A 81 9.99 19.95 7.42
N GLN A 82 10.06 19.01 6.48
CA GLN A 82 10.55 19.24 5.12
C GLN A 82 9.35 19.29 4.19
N GLN A 83 9.23 20.35 3.38
CA GLN A 83 8.14 20.49 2.42
C GLN A 83 8.63 21.07 1.09
N SER A 84 7.95 20.72 0.01
CA SER A 84 8.11 21.37 -1.29
C SER A 84 7.68 22.84 -1.24
N SER A 85 8.41 23.74 -1.90
CA SER A 85 8.01 25.15 -2.03
C SER A 85 6.70 25.25 -2.82
N ILE A 86 5.63 25.70 -2.15
CA ILE A 86 4.32 25.91 -2.76
C ILE A 86 4.40 27.14 -3.69
N SER A 87 4.33 26.92 -5.00
CA SER A 87 3.90 27.95 -5.94
C SER A 87 2.42 28.25 -5.70
N ASN A 88 2.07 29.54 -5.58
CA ASN A 88 0.68 29.98 -5.47
C ASN A 88 -0.01 29.94 -6.84
N ASP A 89 -0.17 28.73 -7.38
CA ASP A 89 -1.00 28.49 -8.56
C ASP A 89 -2.47 28.50 -8.11
N ASN A 90 -3.18 29.57 -8.47
CA ASN A 90 -4.61 29.69 -8.17
C ASN A 90 -5.40 28.70 -9.03
N ASP A 91 -6.11 27.76 -8.42
CA ASP A 91 -7.44 27.32 -8.86
C ASP A 91 -8.04 26.27 -7.91
N ASP A 92 -9.10 26.65 -7.19
CA ASP A 92 -10.21 25.75 -6.78
C ASP A 92 -11.37 26.58 -6.16
N GLN A 93 -11.87 27.60 -6.87
CA GLN A 93 -12.97 28.46 -6.40
C GLN A 93 -14.15 28.48 -7.38
N MET A 94 -15.03 27.47 -7.30
CA MET A 94 -16.35 27.53 -7.92
C MET A 94 -17.44 27.91 -6.90
N GLY A 95 -18.05 29.08 -7.10
CA GLY A 95 -19.48 29.27 -6.83
C GLY A 95 -19.93 29.72 -5.43
N MET A 96 -19.48 30.89 -4.98
CA MET A 96 -20.36 31.97 -4.46
C MET A 96 -19.55 33.28 -4.36
N GLY A 97 -20.19 34.43 -4.63
CA GLY A 97 -19.47 35.68 -4.93
C GLY A 97 -19.32 36.69 -3.79
N ILE A 98 -18.47 37.70 -4.08
CA ILE A 98 -18.26 38.96 -3.34
C ILE A 98 -17.58 38.82 -1.96
N GLY A 99 -16.24 38.86 -1.98
CA GLY A 99 -15.40 39.06 -0.80
C GLY A 99 -13.91 39.01 -1.18
N GLY A 100 -13.16 40.08 -0.88
CA GLY A 100 -11.70 40.07 -1.04
C GLY A 100 -11.01 39.16 -0.01
N PRO A 101 -9.72 38.81 -0.21
CA PRO A 101 -9.04 37.83 0.64
C PRO A 101 -8.91 38.31 2.09
N THR A 102 -9.72 37.74 2.98
CA THR A 102 -9.48 37.80 4.43
C THR A 102 -8.22 37.00 4.77
N PRO A 103 -7.33 37.50 5.64
CA PRO A 103 -6.12 36.78 6.02
C PRO A 103 -6.46 35.47 6.75
N ILE A 104 -5.62 34.46 6.55
CA ILE A 104 -5.75 33.13 7.17
C ILE A 104 -5.70 33.29 8.70
N SER A 105 -6.84 33.11 9.37
CA SER A 105 -6.99 33.36 10.80
C SER A 105 -7.21 32.09 11.61
N ASN A 106 -6.61 32.09 12.81
CA ASN A 106 -6.97 31.27 13.99
C ASN A 106 -6.99 29.74 13.86
N ASN A 107 -6.30 29.12 12.89
CA ASN A 107 -6.21 27.65 12.81
C ASN A 107 -4.79 27.06 13.02
N ASN A 108 -3.77 27.90 13.24
CA ASN A 108 -2.34 27.54 13.31
C ASN A 108 -1.98 26.58 14.46
N ASP A 109 -2.74 26.60 15.56
CA ASP A 109 -2.39 25.87 16.78
C ASP A 109 -2.79 24.38 16.68
N ASP A 110 -3.95 24.08 16.10
CA ASP A 110 -4.35 22.72 15.70
C ASP A 110 -3.30 22.07 14.79
N HIS A 111 -2.77 22.85 13.84
CA HIS A 111 -1.78 22.39 12.87
C HIS A 111 -0.50 21.93 13.59
N ARG A 112 -0.01 22.75 14.52
CA ARG A 112 1.19 22.47 15.31
C ARG A 112 1.00 21.32 16.28
N TRP A 113 -0.12 21.28 17.01
CA TRP A 113 -0.35 20.28 18.05
C TRP A 113 -0.29 18.85 17.48
N VAL A 114 -0.92 18.64 16.33
CA VAL A 114 -0.93 17.33 15.66
C VAL A 114 0.46 16.92 15.14
N ILE A 115 1.23 17.86 14.58
CA ILE A 115 2.64 17.63 14.21
C ILE A 115 3.46 17.25 15.45
N ILE A 116 3.30 18.01 16.54
CA ILE A 116 3.98 17.76 17.82
C ILE A 116 3.65 16.37 18.34
N VAL A 117 2.38 15.91 18.31
CA VAL A 117 2.04 14.56 18.77
C VAL A 117 2.58 13.46 17.86
N SER A 118 2.58 13.63 16.54
CA SER A 118 3.25 12.70 15.61
C SER A 118 4.74 12.56 15.96
N ILE A 119 5.43 13.68 16.23
CA ILE A 119 6.84 13.68 16.63
C ILE A 119 7.03 13.06 18.02
N ILE A 120 6.17 13.36 19.01
CA ILE A 120 6.25 12.79 20.36
C ILE A 120 6.08 11.26 20.30
N VAL A 121 5.02 10.78 19.65
CA VAL A 121 4.71 9.35 19.55
C VAL A 121 5.82 8.61 18.80
N ARG A 122 6.27 9.12 17.64
CA ARG A 122 7.38 8.50 16.89
C ARG A 122 8.72 8.56 17.62
N LYS A 123 8.98 9.58 18.46
CA LYS A 123 10.15 9.60 19.37
C LYS A 123 10.03 8.60 20.53
N ILE A 124 8.82 8.40 21.09
CA ILE A 124 8.57 7.39 22.13
C ILE A 124 8.77 5.99 21.55
N ILE A 125 8.16 5.71 20.39
CA ILE A 125 8.34 4.47 19.64
C ILE A 125 9.82 4.22 19.35
N GLY A 126 10.57 5.21 18.83
CA GLY A 126 12.00 5.08 18.57
C GLY A 126 12.88 4.82 19.82
N VAL A 127 12.41 5.17 21.03
CA VAL A 127 13.10 4.85 22.29
C VAL A 127 12.74 3.46 22.81
N PHE A 128 11.48 3.04 22.67
CA PHE A 128 10.98 1.77 23.20
C PHE A 128 10.92 0.63 22.18
N GLY A 129 11.23 0.86 20.91
CA GLY A 129 10.96 -0.07 19.82
C GLY A 129 11.65 -1.42 19.95
N LYS A 130 12.98 -1.46 20.07
CA LYS A 130 13.71 -2.73 20.28
C LYS A 130 13.30 -3.44 21.61
N PRO A 131 13.11 -2.74 22.75
CA PRO A 131 12.46 -3.32 23.93
C PRO A 131 11.05 -3.89 23.69
N MET A 132 10.24 -3.26 22.85
CA MET A 132 8.87 -3.68 22.52
C MET A 132 8.86 -4.94 21.64
N GLU A 133 9.68 -4.97 20.60
CA GLU A 133 9.92 -6.13 19.73
C GLU A 133 10.40 -7.35 20.51
N TRP A 134 11.37 -7.18 21.42
CA TRP A 134 11.83 -8.24 22.32
C TRP A 134 10.73 -8.70 23.28
N CYS A 135 9.87 -7.79 23.74
CA CYS A 135 8.70 -8.13 24.55
C CYS A 135 7.70 -8.96 23.74
N GLY A 136 7.39 -8.58 22.50
CA GLY A 136 6.53 -9.35 21.59
C GLY A 136 7.07 -10.75 21.31
N TYR A 137 8.38 -10.86 21.01
CA TYR A 137 9.03 -12.15 20.81
C TYR A 137 8.91 -13.07 22.02
N LEU A 138 9.04 -12.54 23.24
CA LEU A 138 8.85 -13.27 24.49
C LEU A 138 7.39 -13.63 24.75
N VAL A 139 6.45 -12.69 24.58
CA VAL A 139 5.01 -12.89 24.81
C VAL A 139 4.48 -14.00 23.91
N GLU A 140 4.77 -13.97 22.61
CA GLU A 140 4.34 -15.01 21.69
C GLU A 140 4.98 -16.37 21.97
N PHE A 141 6.26 -16.39 22.35
CA PHE A 141 6.92 -17.64 22.74
C PHE A 141 6.25 -18.24 23.97
N LEU A 142 5.93 -17.43 24.98
CA LEU A 142 5.23 -17.87 26.19
C LEU A 142 3.79 -18.33 25.90
N LEU A 143 3.05 -17.63 25.04
CA LEU A 143 1.69 -18.01 24.63
C LEU A 143 1.68 -19.36 23.89
N ASN A 144 2.60 -19.56 22.94
CA ASN A 144 2.72 -20.84 22.23
C ASN A 144 3.27 -21.97 23.11
N LEU A 145 4.21 -21.67 24.02
CA LEU A 145 4.72 -22.63 24.99
C LEU A 145 3.60 -23.09 25.93
N LEU A 146 2.72 -22.18 26.34
CA LEU A 146 1.55 -22.49 27.16
C LEU A 146 0.53 -23.32 26.37
N SER A 147 0.17 -22.93 25.15
CA SER A 147 -0.83 -23.64 24.35
C SER A 147 -0.38 -25.06 23.95
N HIS A 148 0.87 -25.23 23.50
CA HIS A 148 1.45 -26.53 23.12
C HIS A 148 1.59 -27.48 24.31
N ASN A 149 1.60 -26.98 25.56
CA ASN A 149 1.69 -27.77 26.79
C ASN A 149 0.37 -27.77 27.60
N GLY A 150 -0.79 -27.73 26.92
CA GLY A 150 -2.09 -27.95 27.56
C GLY A 150 -2.79 -26.68 28.06
N GLY A 151 -2.38 -25.50 27.61
CA GLY A 151 -3.08 -24.22 27.79
C GLY A 151 -3.08 -23.65 29.22
N ASN A 152 -2.39 -24.26 30.17
CA ASN A 152 -2.35 -23.80 31.56
C ASN A 152 -1.01 -24.11 32.25
N LEU A 153 -0.67 -23.29 33.25
CA LEU A 153 0.64 -23.35 33.93
C LEU A 153 0.90 -24.66 34.68
N PHE A 154 -0.15 -25.35 35.14
CA PHE A 154 -0.01 -26.64 35.83
C PHE A 154 0.33 -27.77 34.85
N SER A 155 -0.32 -27.82 33.69
CA SER A 155 0.06 -28.74 32.61
C SER A 155 1.46 -28.45 32.06
N LEU A 156 1.85 -27.19 31.91
CA LEU A 156 3.21 -26.79 31.53
C LEU A 156 4.26 -27.27 32.55
N PHE A 157 4.01 -27.07 33.84
CA PHE A 157 4.88 -27.57 34.92
C PHE A 157 4.97 -29.10 34.95
N LEU A 158 3.84 -29.81 34.78
CA LEU A 158 3.84 -31.27 34.68
C LEU A 158 4.62 -31.77 33.46
N ASN A 159 4.47 -31.14 32.30
CA ASN A 159 5.22 -31.50 31.10
C ASN A 159 6.73 -31.27 31.29
N LEU A 160 7.13 -30.17 31.95
CA LEU A 160 8.52 -29.90 32.31
C LEU A 160 9.08 -30.99 33.24
N VAL A 161 8.39 -31.30 34.35
CA VAL A 161 8.85 -32.28 35.35
C VAL A 161 8.82 -33.72 34.82
N THR A 162 7.91 -34.05 33.89
CA THR A 162 7.82 -35.40 33.28
C THR A 162 8.65 -35.56 32.00
N GLY A 163 9.43 -34.55 31.59
CA GLY A 163 10.26 -34.61 30.38
C GLY A 163 9.47 -34.63 29.06
N LYS A 164 8.21 -34.15 29.08
CA LYS A 164 7.28 -34.10 27.94
C LYS A 164 7.06 -32.68 27.40
N LEU A 165 7.98 -31.77 27.72
CA LEU A 165 7.90 -30.36 27.31
C LEU A 165 7.98 -30.23 25.77
N VAL A 166 6.92 -29.72 25.15
CA VAL A 166 6.95 -29.31 23.75
C VAL A 166 7.46 -27.87 23.68
N ILE A 167 8.58 -27.65 22.98
CA ILE A 167 9.13 -26.31 22.77
C ILE A 167 8.56 -25.76 21.44
N PRO A 168 7.94 -24.57 21.43
CA PRO A 168 7.34 -24.02 20.22
C PRO A 168 8.42 -23.43 19.30
N HIS A 169 8.30 -23.67 17.99
CA HIS A 169 9.23 -23.16 16.97
C HIS A 169 8.50 -22.17 16.06
N ARG A 170 9.02 -20.94 15.89
CA ARG A 170 8.36 -19.86 15.11
C ARG A 170 8.00 -20.27 13.68
N ASP A 171 8.80 -21.11 13.06
CA ASP A 171 8.58 -21.63 11.71
C ASP A 171 7.71 -22.91 11.67
N SER A 172 6.87 -23.21 12.66
CA SER A 172 5.93 -24.34 12.59
C SER A 172 4.55 -23.93 12.08
N ASP A 173 3.80 -24.89 11.55
CA ASP A 173 2.38 -24.83 11.23
C ASP A 173 1.45 -24.80 12.48
N THR A 174 2.05 -24.75 13.67
CA THR A 174 1.39 -24.71 14.99
C THR A 174 1.76 -23.49 15.83
N PHE A 175 2.74 -22.68 15.41
CA PHE A 175 3.13 -21.44 16.11
C PHE A 175 2.28 -20.28 15.59
N ILE A 176 1.31 -19.86 16.40
CA ILE A 176 0.38 -18.78 16.03
C ILE A 176 0.77 -17.45 16.64
N SER A 177 0.41 -16.36 15.97
CA SER A 177 0.69 -14.99 16.39
C SER A 177 -0.07 -14.61 17.67
N THR A 178 0.30 -13.48 18.28
CA THR A 178 -0.50 -12.87 19.35
C THR A 178 -1.98 -12.67 18.94
N ILE A 179 -2.25 -12.36 17.67
CA ILE A 179 -3.61 -12.19 17.15
C ILE A 179 -4.36 -13.53 17.07
N GLY A 180 -3.68 -14.61 16.68
CA GLY A 180 -4.22 -15.97 16.70
C GLY A 180 -4.57 -16.46 18.11
N HIS A 181 -3.79 -16.09 19.13
CA HIS A 181 -4.13 -16.37 20.54
C HIS A 181 -5.30 -15.53 21.07
N LEU A 182 -5.50 -14.30 20.57
CA LEU A 182 -6.64 -13.45 20.93
C LEU A 182 -7.96 -13.90 20.29
N ASP A 183 -7.92 -14.50 19.10
CA ASP A 183 -9.08 -15.08 18.44
C ASP A 183 -8.74 -16.38 17.69
N GLY A 184 -8.82 -17.50 18.41
CA GLY A 184 -8.55 -18.84 17.88
C GLY A 184 -9.60 -19.42 16.92
N ARG A 185 -10.61 -18.65 16.46
CA ARG A 185 -11.54 -19.12 15.41
C ARG A 185 -10.80 -19.26 14.08
N VAL A 186 -10.74 -20.46 13.52
CA VAL A 186 -10.10 -20.72 12.21
C VAL A 186 -11.08 -21.06 11.10
N ASP A 187 -12.22 -21.68 11.41
CA ASP A 187 -13.18 -22.13 10.41
C ASP A 187 -14.07 -20.98 9.89
N LEU A 188 -14.40 -21.03 8.60
CA LEU A 188 -15.34 -20.08 7.99
C LEU A 188 -16.79 -20.46 8.34
N TYR A 189 -17.72 -19.50 8.28
CA TYR A 189 -19.11 -19.76 8.63
C TYR A 189 -19.76 -20.79 7.70
N ASN A 190 -20.39 -21.82 8.28
CA ASN A 190 -20.99 -22.93 7.53
C ASN A 190 -22.15 -22.48 6.61
N GLY A 191 -21.79 -22.31 5.34
CA GLY A 191 -22.67 -22.19 4.19
C GLY A 191 -21.79 -22.29 2.94
N ASP A 192 -22.38 -22.54 1.78
CA ASP A 192 -21.61 -22.47 0.54
C ASP A 192 -21.28 -21.00 0.23
N ILE A 193 -20.11 -20.58 0.69
CA ILE A 193 -19.54 -19.25 0.51
C ILE A 193 -19.42 -18.91 -0.98
N PHE A 194 -19.10 -19.89 -1.83
CA PHE A 194 -18.99 -19.71 -3.27
C PHE A 194 -20.37 -19.49 -3.91
N THR A 195 -21.39 -20.28 -3.56
CA THR A 195 -22.78 -20.04 -4.02
C THR A 195 -23.33 -18.72 -3.50
N ARG A 196 -23.04 -18.34 -2.25
CA ARG A 196 -23.42 -17.01 -1.70
C ARG A 196 -22.76 -15.87 -2.48
N PHE A 197 -21.45 -15.98 -2.75
CA PHE A 197 -20.73 -15.04 -3.61
C PHE A 197 -21.33 -14.93 -5.00
N GLN A 198 -21.60 -16.06 -5.66
CA GLN A 198 -22.10 -16.08 -7.02
C GLN A 198 -23.50 -15.46 -7.09
N ASN A 199 -24.35 -15.72 -6.10
CA ASN A 199 -25.65 -15.07 -5.95
C ASN A 199 -25.53 -13.55 -5.67
N ALA A 200 -24.60 -13.12 -4.81
CA ALA A 200 -24.36 -11.69 -4.56
C ALA A 200 -23.86 -10.95 -5.81
N ILE A 201 -22.93 -11.55 -6.55
CA ILE A 201 -22.40 -11.07 -7.84
C ILE A 201 -23.50 -10.96 -8.92
N GLN A 202 -24.55 -11.77 -8.80
CA GLN A 202 -25.66 -11.81 -9.74
C GLN A 202 -26.79 -10.84 -9.34
N HIS A 203 -27.20 -10.82 -8.07
CA HIS A 203 -28.20 -9.90 -7.54
C HIS A 203 -27.73 -8.43 -7.51
N SER A 204 -26.42 -8.15 -7.46
CA SER A 204 -25.90 -6.79 -7.61
C SER A 204 -26.14 -6.15 -8.99
N LYS A 205 -26.83 -6.84 -9.90
CA LYS A 205 -27.36 -6.29 -11.16
C LYS A 205 -28.85 -5.92 -11.12
N GLU A 206 -29.61 -6.39 -10.12
CA GLU A 206 -31.08 -6.42 -10.18
C GLU A 206 -31.79 -5.70 -9.02
N THR A 207 -31.19 -5.56 -7.83
CA THR A 207 -31.83 -4.87 -6.69
C THR A 207 -30.89 -3.99 -5.88
N SER A 208 -31.39 -2.81 -5.48
CA SER A 208 -30.64 -1.77 -4.74
C SER A 208 -30.81 -1.85 -3.22
N THR A 209 -30.60 -3.04 -2.64
CA THR A 209 -30.64 -3.33 -1.20
C THR A 209 -29.86 -4.63 -0.92
N GLN A 210 -29.09 -4.79 0.16
CA GLN A 210 -28.58 -3.83 1.15
C GLN A 210 -27.39 -4.49 1.89
N VAL A 211 -26.38 -3.72 2.30
CA VAL A 211 -25.09 -4.19 2.86
C VAL A 211 -24.25 -4.98 1.84
N GLY A 212 -22.92 -4.83 1.86
CA GLY A 212 -22.03 -5.70 1.07
C GLY A 212 -22.15 -7.14 1.57
N ASP A 213 -22.11 -8.14 0.68
CA ASP A 213 -22.43 -9.53 1.06
C ASP A 213 -21.71 -9.93 2.35
N ARG A 214 -22.49 -10.28 3.37
CA ARG A 214 -21.97 -10.62 4.68
C ARG A 214 -20.99 -11.80 4.60
N ALA A 215 -21.18 -12.74 3.65
CA ALA A 215 -20.19 -13.79 3.41
C ALA A 215 -18.85 -13.26 2.88
N LEU A 216 -18.84 -12.16 2.11
CA LEU A 216 -17.61 -11.47 1.71
C LEU A 216 -16.89 -10.91 2.92
N MET A 217 -17.62 -10.21 3.79
CA MET A 217 -17.00 -9.55 4.94
C MET A 217 -16.56 -10.57 6.00
N ASP A 218 -17.35 -11.62 6.24
CA ASP A 218 -17.02 -12.75 7.11
C ASP A 218 -15.78 -13.51 6.58
N PHE A 219 -15.61 -13.64 5.26
CA PHE A 219 -14.40 -14.25 4.69
C PHE A 219 -13.19 -13.30 4.72
N CYS A 220 -13.39 -12.03 4.35
CA CYS A 220 -12.35 -11.00 4.33
C CYS A 220 -11.79 -10.70 5.73
N ILE A 221 -12.60 -10.69 6.79
CA ILE A 221 -12.10 -10.51 8.15
C ILE A 221 -11.26 -11.70 8.61
N MET A 222 -11.66 -12.93 8.26
CA MET A 222 -10.90 -14.15 8.54
C MET A 222 -9.58 -14.18 7.76
N ALA A 223 -9.59 -13.79 6.48
CA ALA A 223 -8.37 -13.62 5.68
C ALA A 223 -7.45 -12.51 6.20
N SER A 224 -8.01 -11.38 6.67
CA SER A 224 -7.22 -10.27 7.23
C SER A 224 -6.62 -10.62 8.58
N LYS A 225 -7.31 -11.42 9.41
CA LYS A 225 -6.75 -11.99 10.62
C LYS A 225 -5.66 -13.01 10.31
N LEU A 226 -5.89 -13.91 9.35
CA LEU A 226 -4.92 -14.94 8.96
C LEU A 226 -3.60 -14.34 8.42
N ALA A 227 -3.62 -13.10 7.92
CA ALA A 227 -2.41 -12.42 7.44
C ALA A 227 -1.40 -12.12 8.57
N TYR A 228 -1.81 -12.20 9.84
CA TYR A 228 -0.91 -12.10 10.97
C TYR A 228 -0.06 -13.36 11.22
N GLU A 229 -0.42 -14.49 10.60
CA GLU A 229 0.19 -15.79 10.86
C GLU A 229 1.38 -16.10 9.92
N ASN A 230 2.27 -16.99 10.36
CA ASN A 230 3.40 -17.41 9.54
C ASN A 230 2.94 -18.25 8.33
N ALA A 231 3.74 -18.26 7.26
CA ALA A 231 3.40 -18.89 5.98
C ALA A 231 2.97 -20.37 6.06
N LYS A 232 3.43 -21.14 7.07
CA LYS A 232 2.99 -22.53 7.27
C LYS A 232 1.64 -22.63 7.95
N VAL A 233 1.35 -21.78 8.94
CA VAL A 233 0.00 -21.66 9.54
C VAL A 233 -1.01 -21.19 8.49
N VAL A 234 -0.67 -20.18 7.69
CA VAL A 234 -1.53 -19.70 6.58
C VAL A 234 -1.83 -20.84 5.61
N ARG A 235 -0.79 -21.55 5.13
CA ARG A 235 -0.98 -22.72 4.25
C ARG A 235 -1.83 -23.81 4.90
N ASN A 236 -1.60 -24.11 6.18
CA ASN A 236 -2.33 -25.13 6.93
C ASN A 236 -3.84 -24.80 6.98
N ILE A 237 -4.19 -23.59 7.40
CA ILE A 237 -5.60 -23.16 7.51
C ILE A 237 -6.27 -23.10 6.13
N VAL A 238 -5.63 -22.51 5.12
CA VAL A 238 -6.22 -22.40 3.77
C VAL A 238 -6.49 -23.78 3.15
N VAL A 239 -5.52 -24.71 3.24
CA VAL A 239 -5.63 -26.03 2.61
C VAL A 239 -6.48 -27.00 3.44
N HIS A 240 -6.27 -27.06 4.76
CA HIS A 240 -6.87 -28.10 5.61
C HIS A 240 -8.15 -27.67 6.33
N HIS A 241 -8.35 -26.39 6.64
CA HIS A 241 -9.62 -25.89 7.17
C HIS A 241 -10.54 -25.38 6.05
N TRP A 242 -10.09 -24.41 5.25
CA TRP A 242 -10.93 -23.75 4.25
C TRP A 242 -11.11 -24.56 2.95
N LYS A 243 -10.32 -25.62 2.76
CA LYS A 243 -10.31 -26.48 1.56
C LYS A 243 -10.05 -25.72 0.25
N MET A 244 -9.35 -24.60 0.34
CA MET A 244 -9.02 -23.70 -0.78
C MET A 244 -7.57 -23.90 -1.23
N HIS A 245 -7.22 -23.32 -2.37
CA HIS A 245 -5.86 -23.37 -2.89
C HIS A 245 -5.02 -22.22 -2.31
N PHE A 246 -4.11 -22.54 -1.40
CA PHE A 246 -3.01 -21.63 -1.04
C PHE A 246 -2.11 -21.44 -2.26
N VAL A 247 -1.97 -20.20 -2.73
CA VAL A 247 -1.07 -19.87 -3.84
C VAL A 247 0.31 -19.53 -3.29
N GLU A 248 0.41 -18.46 -2.50
CA GLU A 248 1.70 -17.85 -2.15
C GLU A 248 1.62 -17.01 -0.87
N PHE A 249 2.74 -16.89 -0.15
CA PHE A 249 2.94 -15.93 0.94
C PHE A 249 4.21 -15.15 0.62
N PHE A 250 4.10 -13.83 0.57
CA PHE A 250 5.08 -12.93 -0.03
C PHE A 250 5.57 -11.91 1.01
N ASN A 251 6.89 -11.76 1.13
CA ASN A 251 7.54 -10.75 1.96
C ASN A 251 8.18 -9.71 1.02
N GLY A 252 7.50 -8.57 0.86
CA GLY A 252 7.87 -7.53 -0.09
C GLY A 252 8.92 -6.57 0.45
N TRP A 253 9.87 -6.21 -0.41
CA TRP A 253 10.93 -5.24 -0.08
C TRP A 253 10.35 -3.84 0.16
N ASN A 254 10.65 -3.26 1.33
CA ASN A 254 10.45 -1.86 1.65
C ASN A 254 11.81 -1.12 1.55
N GLU A 255 11.93 -0.25 0.56
CA GLU A 255 13.16 0.47 0.23
C GLU A 255 13.54 1.57 1.25
N PHE A 256 12.60 2.02 2.10
CA PHE A 256 12.85 2.93 3.21
C PHE A 256 13.36 2.19 4.46
N GLN A 257 12.74 1.07 4.83
CA GLN A 257 13.15 0.25 5.99
C GLN A 257 14.40 -0.63 5.71
N LYS A 258 14.68 -0.93 4.43
CA LYS A 258 15.77 -1.84 3.98
C LYS A 258 15.59 -3.29 4.43
N GLU A 259 14.34 -3.75 4.41
CA GLU A 259 13.94 -5.10 4.80
C GLU A 259 12.70 -5.58 4.03
N ARG A 260 12.26 -6.82 4.29
CA ARG A 260 11.08 -7.44 3.67
C ARG A 260 9.85 -7.41 4.58
N SER A 261 9.55 -6.25 5.14
CA SER A 261 8.51 -6.03 6.15
C SER A 261 7.08 -6.22 5.65
N THR A 262 6.79 -5.90 4.38
CA THR A 262 5.40 -5.87 3.91
C THR A 262 4.92 -7.25 3.48
N GLN A 263 4.19 -7.89 4.39
CA GLN A 263 3.70 -9.27 4.22
C GLN A 263 2.29 -9.31 3.62
N VAL A 264 2.10 -10.23 2.67
CA VAL A 264 0.83 -10.43 1.97
C VAL A 264 0.72 -11.88 1.52
N PHE A 265 -0.46 -12.49 1.66
CA PHE A 265 -0.71 -13.82 1.11
C PHE A 265 -1.79 -13.79 0.03
N ILE A 266 -1.71 -14.78 -0.86
CA ILE A 266 -2.65 -14.98 -1.96
C ILE A 266 -3.19 -16.41 -1.90
N LEU A 267 -4.51 -16.54 -2.05
CA LEU A 267 -5.19 -17.81 -2.25
C LEU A 267 -6.20 -17.72 -3.40
N SER A 268 -6.70 -18.87 -3.85
CA SER A 268 -7.85 -18.98 -4.76
C SER A 268 -8.84 -20.05 -4.28
N ASP A 269 -10.09 -19.99 -4.76
CA ASP A 269 -11.09 -21.02 -4.44
C ASP A 269 -10.66 -22.42 -4.93
N LYS A 270 -9.93 -22.49 -6.04
CA LYS A 270 -9.51 -23.73 -6.72
C LYS A 270 -8.10 -23.59 -7.32
N PRO A 271 -7.33 -24.68 -7.48
CA PRO A 271 -6.02 -24.67 -8.12
C PRO A 271 -6.07 -24.58 -9.66
N VAL A 272 -7.23 -24.85 -10.26
CA VAL A 272 -7.50 -24.81 -11.70
C VAL A 272 -8.91 -24.23 -11.87
N ASP A 273 -9.11 -23.43 -12.93
CA ASP A 273 -10.37 -22.73 -13.21
C ASP A 273 -10.98 -22.02 -11.99
N ALA A 274 -10.13 -21.28 -11.28
CA ALA A 274 -10.56 -20.44 -10.18
C ALA A 274 -11.54 -19.35 -10.63
N ASN A 275 -12.35 -18.93 -9.67
CA ASN A 275 -13.45 -17.98 -9.80
C ASN A 275 -13.24 -16.80 -8.83
N LEU A 276 -12.52 -17.05 -7.74
CA LEU A 276 -12.16 -16.06 -6.72
C LEU A 276 -10.69 -16.20 -6.34
N ILE A 277 -9.99 -15.06 -6.34
CA ILE A 277 -8.65 -14.87 -5.77
C ILE A 277 -8.78 -13.91 -4.58
N ILE A 278 -8.16 -14.22 -3.45
CA ILE A 278 -8.05 -13.29 -2.31
C ILE A 278 -6.61 -12.85 -2.17
N ILE A 279 -6.39 -11.54 -2.09
CA ILE A 279 -5.12 -10.92 -1.68
C ILE A 279 -5.36 -10.34 -0.29
N SER A 280 -4.61 -10.81 0.70
CA SER A 280 -4.73 -10.36 2.09
C SER A 280 -3.42 -9.75 2.60
N PHE A 281 -3.42 -8.44 2.81
CA PHE A 281 -2.27 -7.70 3.34
C PHE A 281 -2.27 -7.74 4.88
N ARG A 282 -1.10 -8.07 5.46
CA ARG A 282 -0.84 -7.93 6.90
C ARG A 282 -0.83 -6.45 7.28
N GLY A 283 -1.17 -6.15 8.52
CA GLY A 283 -1.01 -4.82 9.10
C GLY A 283 -0.31 -4.88 10.45
N THR A 284 -0.29 -3.74 11.12
CA THR A 284 0.39 -3.43 12.39
C THR A 284 0.46 -4.62 13.35
N GLU A 285 1.65 -5.18 13.55
CA GLU A 285 1.87 -6.14 14.65
C GLU A 285 1.78 -5.41 16.00
N PRO A 286 1.19 -5.98 17.07
CA PRO A 286 1.03 -5.28 18.35
C PRO A 286 2.35 -4.78 18.98
N PHE A 287 3.47 -5.41 18.62
CA PHE A 287 4.81 -5.16 19.16
C PHE A 287 5.82 -4.66 18.12
N ASP A 288 5.41 -4.43 16.86
CA ASP A 288 6.29 -3.90 15.82
C ASP A 288 6.35 -2.35 15.90
N PRO A 289 7.53 -1.75 16.14
CA PRO A 289 7.63 -0.30 16.29
C PRO A 289 7.49 0.47 14.98
N ASP A 290 7.88 -0.10 13.84
CA ASP A 290 7.98 0.65 12.59
C ASP A 290 6.64 0.63 11.81
N ASP A 291 5.84 -0.42 11.99
CA ASP A 291 4.40 -0.40 11.68
C ASP A 291 3.67 0.71 12.45
N TRP A 292 3.79 0.75 13.79
CA TRP A 292 3.18 1.81 14.61
C TRP A 292 3.73 3.21 14.25
N SER A 293 5.03 3.33 13.95
CA SER A 293 5.65 4.59 13.48
C SER A 293 5.02 5.09 12.18
N THR A 294 4.59 4.15 11.32
CA THR A 294 3.91 4.40 10.05
C THR A 294 2.48 4.89 10.27
N ASP A 295 1.69 4.25 11.13
CA ASP A 295 0.32 4.69 11.47
C ASP A 295 0.26 6.10 12.11
N PHE A 296 1.34 6.53 12.75
CA PHE A 296 1.49 7.87 13.35
C PHE A 296 2.27 8.88 12.47
N ASP A 297 2.64 8.55 11.23
CA ASP A 297 3.39 9.43 10.33
C ASP A 297 2.50 10.25 9.39
N TYR A 298 2.22 11.50 9.74
CA TYR A 298 1.28 12.33 8.98
C TYR A 298 1.92 13.00 7.73
N SER A 299 2.97 12.37 7.18
CA SER A 299 3.65 12.77 5.96
C SER A 299 2.81 12.42 4.72
N TRP A 300 2.85 13.26 3.69
CA TRP A 300 2.10 13.04 2.44
C TRP A 300 2.88 13.43 1.19
N TYR A 301 2.57 12.76 0.09
CA TYR A 301 3.07 13.02 -1.25
C TYR A 301 1.87 13.25 -2.19
N GLU A 302 1.87 14.30 -3.00
CA GLU A 302 0.81 14.56 -3.98
C GLU A 302 1.14 13.89 -5.32
N ILE A 303 0.33 12.88 -5.66
CA ILE A 303 0.39 12.24 -6.97
C ILE A 303 -0.45 13.09 -7.95
N PRO A 304 0.10 13.55 -9.10
CA PRO A 304 -0.62 14.37 -10.06
C PRO A 304 -1.94 13.73 -10.51
N LYS A 305 -2.98 14.57 -10.65
CA LYS A 305 -4.40 14.20 -10.87
C LYS A 305 -5.05 13.43 -9.71
N LEU A 306 -4.36 12.45 -9.12
CA LEU A 306 -4.86 11.57 -8.06
C LEU A 306 -5.09 12.28 -6.72
N GLY A 307 -4.18 13.16 -6.28
CA GLY A 307 -4.26 13.88 -5.00
C GLY A 307 -3.20 13.45 -3.98
N LYS A 308 -3.34 13.90 -2.73
CA LYS A 308 -2.38 13.60 -1.65
C LYS A 308 -2.61 12.21 -1.08
N VAL A 309 -1.52 11.45 -0.96
CA VAL A 309 -1.48 10.09 -0.44
C VAL A 309 -0.52 10.02 0.74
N HIS A 310 -0.84 9.17 1.73
CA HIS A 310 -0.05 8.92 2.92
C HIS A 310 1.32 8.34 2.55
N MET A 311 2.40 8.99 2.99
CA MET A 311 3.74 8.68 2.48
C MET A 311 4.25 7.32 2.94
N GLY A 312 4.10 7.00 4.23
CA GLY A 312 4.50 5.69 4.77
C GLY A 312 3.77 4.49 4.15
N PHE A 313 2.52 4.63 3.71
CA PHE A 313 1.80 3.53 3.05
C PHE A 313 2.26 3.30 1.60
N LEU A 314 2.78 4.34 0.92
CA LEU A 314 3.47 4.19 -0.36
C LEU A 314 4.85 3.50 -0.18
N GLU A 315 5.56 3.80 0.91
CA GLU A 315 6.83 3.14 1.23
C GLU A 315 6.64 1.65 1.58
N ALA A 316 5.59 1.31 2.34
CA ALA A 316 5.21 -0.08 2.61
C ALA A 316 4.83 -0.85 1.32
N LEU A 317 4.09 -0.22 0.38
CA LEU A 317 3.90 -0.80 -0.95
C LEU A 317 5.20 -0.89 -1.79
N GLY A 318 6.30 -0.28 -1.32
CA GLY A 318 7.58 -0.17 -2.01
C GLY A 318 7.47 0.63 -3.31
N LEU A 319 6.89 1.83 -3.19
CA LEU A 319 6.65 2.79 -4.27
C LEU A 319 7.40 4.12 -4.07
N GLY A 320 8.43 4.13 -3.21
CA GLY A 320 9.29 5.29 -2.97
C GLY A 320 10.04 5.22 -1.64
N ASN A 321 10.84 6.24 -1.36
CA ASN A 321 11.62 6.40 -0.13
C ASN A 321 11.77 7.89 0.22
N ARG A 322 11.36 8.30 1.43
CA ARG A 322 11.42 9.69 1.94
C ARG A 322 12.83 10.27 2.09
N ALA A 323 13.87 9.46 1.98
CA ALA A 323 15.26 9.95 1.88
C ALA A 323 15.53 10.56 0.49
N GLU A 324 14.95 10.00 -0.58
CA GLU A 324 15.15 10.41 -1.96
C GLU A 324 13.80 10.54 -2.67
N VAL A 325 13.14 11.70 -2.49
CA VAL A 325 11.73 11.89 -2.85
C VAL A 325 11.43 11.75 -4.37
N SER A 326 12.46 11.86 -5.23
CA SER A 326 12.37 11.54 -6.66
C SER A 326 11.96 10.08 -6.92
N THR A 327 12.33 9.15 -6.04
CA THR A 327 11.98 7.72 -6.18
C THR A 327 10.47 7.48 -6.23
N PHE A 328 9.64 8.30 -5.55
CA PHE A 328 8.19 8.20 -5.67
C PHE A 328 7.71 8.50 -7.08
N GLN A 329 8.27 9.52 -7.74
CA GLN A 329 7.95 9.78 -9.14
C GLN A 329 8.41 8.62 -10.03
N GLU A 330 9.63 8.11 -9.81
CA GLU A 330 10.22 7.06 -10.65
C GLU A 330 9.42 5.75 -10.55
N TYR A 331 9.14 5.24 -9.34
CA TYR A 331 8.34 4.02 -9.17
C TYR A 331 6.90 4.20 -9.65
N LEU A 332 6.21 5.29 -9.28
CA LEU A 332 4.83 5.55 -9.74
C LEU A 332 4.71 5.83 -11.26
N GLN A 333 5.84 5.96 -11.98
CA GLN A 333 5.89 6.04 -13.44
C GLN A 333 6.26 4.71 -14.12
N ILE A 334 6.67 3.67 -13.38
CA ILE A 334 6.92 2.32 -13.92
C ILE A 334 5.56 1.56 -14.06
N GLY A 335 4.77 2.04 -15.03
CA GLY A 335 3.58 1.38 -15.56
C GLY A 335 3.90 0.31 -16.61
N GLY A 336 2.86 -0.41 -17.07
CA GLY A 336 2.89 -1.24 -18.28
C GLY A 336 4.12 -2.15 -18.43
N ASP A 337 4.98 -1.82 -19.39
CA ASP A 337 5.95 -2.70 -20.05
C ASP A 337 7.35 -2.78 -19.41
N GLY A 338 7.63 -1.99 -18.36
CA GLY A 338 8.98 -1.91 -17.77
C GLY A 338 9.48 -3.20 -17.11
N VAL A 339 8.58 -4.13 -16.78
CA VAL A 339 8.91 -5.41 -16.11
C VAL A 339 8.63 -6.58 -17.04
N LYS A 340 9.40 -6.68 -18.13
CA LYS A 340 9.52 -7.93 -18.90
C LYS A 340 10.39 -8.90 -18.11
N GLY A 341 9.77 -9.72 -17.27
CA GLY A 341 10.45 -10.78 -16.53
C GLY A 341 11.16 -11.74 -17.49
N THR A 342 12.48 -11.82 -17.40
CA THR A 342 13.27 -12.81 -18.14
C THR A 342 12.96 -14.20 -17.57
N SER A 343 12.29 -15.05 -18.35
CA SER A 343 11.85 -16.38 -17.91
C SER A 343 13.01 -17.37 -17.70
N GLN A 344 13.78 -17.19 -16.62
CA GLN A 344 14.60 -18.28 -16.07
C GLN A 344 13.77 -19.05 -15.05
N GLN A 345 13.44 -20.29 -15.42
CA GLN A 345 12.81 -21.25 -14.51
C GLN A 345 13.83 -21.65 -13.43
N SER A 346 13.81 -20.94 -12.31
CA SER A 346 14.37 -21.48 -11.07
C SER A 346 13.43 -22.58 -10.58
N GLU A 347 13.81 -23.84 -10.79
CA GLU A 347 13.09 -24.97 -10.20
C GLU A 347 13.14 -24.86 -8.68
N VAL A 348 12.00 -24.48 -8.06
CA VAL A 348 11.86 -24.49 -6.60
C VAL A 348 11.79 -25.93 -6.15
N GLY A 349 12.96 -26.50 -5.85
CA GLY A 349 13.17 -27.92 -5.62
C GLY A 349 12.21 -28.51 -4.59
N ALA A 350 11.53 -29.59 -4.96
CA ALA A 350 10.61 -30.29 -4.07
C ALA A 350 11.37 -30.87 -2.87
N PHE A 351 10.96 -30.48 -1.66
CA PHE A 351 11.52 -30.99 -0.40
C PHE A 351 11.44 -32.53 -0.34
N LYS A 352 12.60 -33.20 -0.23
CA LYS A 352 12.73 -34.60 0.17
C LYS A 352 13.64 -34.71 1.39
N PRO A 353 13.25 -35.43 2.46
CA PRO A 353 14.04 -35.54 3.68
C PRO A 353 15.03 -36.71 3.67
N SER A 354 16.04 -36.61 4.55
CA SER A 354 16.97 -37.68 4.97
C SER A 354 18.02 -38.11 3.92
N MET A 355 19.23 -38.58 4.28
CA MET A 355 19.83 -38.93 5.59
C MET A 355 21.22 -38.28 5.81
N VAL A 356 21.77 -38.39 7.03
CA VAL A 356 23.15 -38.01 7.39
C VAL A 356 23.97 -39.25 7.74
N HIS A 357 25.13 -39.46 7.10
CA HIS A 357 26.46 -39.76 7.70
C HIS A 357 27.56 -40.03 6.63
N PRO A 358 28.87 -40.14 6.95
CA PRO A 358 29.90 -39.44 6.15
C PRO A 358 31.09 -40.31 5.67
N SER A 359 31.97 -39.73 4.84
CA SER A 359 33.39 -40.11 4.80
C SER A 359 34.29 -39.09 4.05
N ASN A 360 35.39 -38.70 4.70
CA ASN A 360 36.77 -38.49 4.22
C ASN A 360 37.08 -37.93 2.80
N GLY A 361 38.07 -37.01 2.70
CA GLY A 361 38.89 -36.89 1.47
C GLY A 361 39.67 -35.59 1.21
N SER A 362 40.87 -35.45 1.81
CA SER A 362 42.09 -34.78 1.28
C SER A 362 42.03 -33.53 0.35
N GLU A 363 42.57 -32.43 0.90
CA GLU A 363 43.47 -31.39 0.35
C GLU A 363 44.44 -31.75 -0.83
N PRO A 364 45.20 -30.80 -1.46
CA PRO A 364 44.88 -29.39 -1.82
C PRO A 364 45.58 -28.82 -3.12
N ALA A 365 45.35 -27.52 -3.39
CA ALA A 365 46.33 -26.49 -3.87
C ALA A 365 46.78 -26.38 -5.36
N THR A 366 47.43 -25.22 -5.63
CA THR A 366 48.16 -24.74 -6.83
C THR A 366 47.34 -24.23 -8.04
N ASP A 367 47.76 -23.20 -8.81
CA ASP A 367 48.47 -21.93 -8.47
C ASP A 367 48.47 -20.93 -9.65
N PHE A 368 48.79 -19.66 -9.37
CA PHE A 368 49.35 -18.58 -10.26
C PHE A 368 48.67 -18.12 -11.59
N ASP A 369 48.36 -16.81 -11.60
CA ASP A 369 48.63 -15.73 -12.58
C ASP A 369 48.85 -16.00 -14.09
N SER A 370 48.24 -15.14 -14.92
CA SER A 370 49.01 -14.17 -15.76
C SER A 370 48.12 -13.03 -16.31
N GLU A 371 48.69 -11.85 -16.48
CA GLU A 371 48.08 -10.69 -17.17
C GLU A 371 48.29 -10.78 -18.70
N ASP A 372 47.47 -10.06 -19.48
CA ASP A 372 47.90 -9.56 -20.80
C ASP A 372 47.21 -8.23 -21.14
N THR A 373 47.90 -7.33 -21.85
CA THR A 373 47.50 -5.90 -21.97
C THR A 373 47.69 -5.36 -23.40
N VAL A 374 46.64 -4.80 -23.99
CA VAL A 374 46.70 -4.06 -25.27
C VAL A 374 45.93 -2.75 -25.18
N ASN A 375 46.47 -1.68 -25.79
CA ASN A 375 46.06 -0.30 -25.53
C ASN A 375 45.43 0.39 -26.76
N GLN A 376 44.47 1.28 -26.48
CA GLN A 376 44.07 2.49 -27.26
C GLN A 376 43.72 2.40 -28.76
N ARG A 377 42.49 2.83 -29.07
CA ARG A 377 42.30 4.17 -29.65
C ARG A 377 40.90 4.73 -29.44
N ASP A 378 40.83 6.05 -29.35
CA ASP A 378 39.65 6.81 -28.92
C ASP A 378 38.71 7.17 -30.07
N THR A 379 37.41 7.13 -29.78
CA THR A 379 36.38 7.86 -30.53
C THR A 379 35.48 8.53 -29.49
N GLU A 380 35.37 9.86 -29.52
CA GLU A 380 34.49 10.60 -28.61
C GLU A 380 33.01 10.40 -29.00
N GLU A 381 32.31 9.49 -28.32
CA GLU A 381 30.86 9.33 -28.49
C GLU A 381 30.11 9.66 -27.19
N SER A 382 29.00 10.41 -27.32
CA SER A 382 28.33 11.08 -26.20
C SER A 382 27.61 10.10 -25.27
N THR A 383 28.33 9.63 -24.25
CA THR A 383 27.78 8.75 -23.21
C THR A 383 26.90 9.53 -22.24
N CYS A 384 25.63 9.71 -22.64
CA CYS A 384 24.56 10.01 -21.71
C CYS A 384 24.61 9.00 -20.55
N LYS A 385 24.89 9.47 -19.33
CA LYS A 385 25.02 8.64 -18.14
C LYS A 385 23.71 7.91 -17.88
N LYS A 386 23.63 6.64 -18.29
CA LYS A 386 22.57 5.71 -17.87
C LYS A 386 22.58 5.68 -16.34
N LYS A 387 21.62 6.37 -15.71
CA LYS A 387 21.45 6.34 -14.25
C LYS A 387 21.21 4.89 -13.81
N PRO A 388 21.65 4.50 -12.60
CA PRO A 388 21.39 3.15 -12.10
C PRO A 388 19.88 2.91 -12.03
N MET A 389 19.41 1.79 -12.57
CA MET A 389 18.10 1.28 -12.19
C MET A 389 18.17 0.73 -10.76
N PRO A 390 17.04 0.66 -10.03
CA PRO A 390 16.95 -0.10 -8.80
C PRO A 390 17.48 -1.53 -8.99
N ILE A 391 18.07 -2.11 -7.94
CA ILE A 391 18.66 -3.46 -8.00
C ILE A 391 17.52 -4.47 -8.27
N MET A 392 17.45 -4.99 -9.50
CA MET A 392 16.35 -5.84 -9.99
C MET A 392 16.27 -7.24 -9.34
N GLY A 393 16.95 -7.46 -8.22
CA GLY A 393 16.90 -8.71 -7.45
C GLY A 393 15.74 -8.77 -6.45
N GLU A 394 15.21 -7.63 -6.00
CA GLU A 394 14.20 -7.60 -4.93
C GLU A 394 12.92 -6.88 -5.36
N MET A 395 11.89 -7.68 -5.67
CA MET A 395 10.58 -7.21 -6.09
C MET A 395 9.79 -6.65 -4.90
N THR A 396 9.28 -5.43 -5.02
CA THR A 396 8.54 -4.76 -3.95
C THR A 396 7.11 -5.29 -3.80
N ALA A 397 6.44 -4.95 -2.69
CA ALA A 397 5.08 -5.40 -2.38
C ALA A 397 4.09 -5.15 -3.51
N TYR A 398 4.04 -3.94 -4.08
CA TYR A 398 3.14 -3.63 -5.19
C TYR A 398 3.44 -4.47 -6.45
N TYR A 399 4.70 -4.51 -6.90
CA TYR A 399 5.05 -5.19 -8.14
C TYR A 399 4.92 -6.72 -8.03
N GLY A 400 5.23 -7.30 -6.86
CA GLY A 400 5.06 -8.72 -6.61
C GLY A 400 3.60 -9.15 -6.68
N VAL A 401 2.73 -8.46 -5.94
CA VAL A 401 1.29 -8.75 -5.94
C VAL A 401 0.67 -8.46 -7.32
N ARG A 402 1.04 -7.36 -8.00
CA ARG A 402 0.58 -7.04 -9.37
C ARG A 402 0.98 -8.14 -10.36
N SER A 403 2.25 -8.56 -10.35
CA SER A 403 2.78 -9.60 -11.23
C SER A 403 2.09 -10.94 -10.99
N ARG A 404 2.01 -11.39 -9.72
CA ARG A 404 1.39 -12.69 -9.40
C ARG A 404 -0.11 -12.69 -9.66
N LEU A 405 -0.82 -11.60 -9.35
CA LEU A 405 -2.24 -11.45 -9.68
C LEU A 405 -2.47 -11.48 -11.19
N LYS A 406 -1.63 -10.82 -12.00
CA LYS A 406 -1.75 -10.85 -13.46
C LYS A 406 -1.61 -12.28 -13.99
N ASN A 407 -0.60 -13.02 -13.53
CA ASN A 407 -0.41 -14.43 -13.89
C ASN A 407 -1.61 -15.30 -13.46
N LEU A 408 -2.10 -15.18 -12.23
CA LEU A 408 -3.27 -15.93 -11.75
C LEU A 408 -4.55 -15.61 -12.55
N LEU A 409 -4.74 -14.35 -12.91
CA LEU A 409 -5.86 -13.91 -13.76
C LEU A 409 -5.71 -14.39 -15.21
N ASP A 410 -4.49 -14.71 -15.67
CA ASP A 410 -4.26 -15.35 -16.96
C ASP A 410 -4.33 -16.88 -16.92
N GLU A 411 -3.96 -17.50 -15.79
CA GLU A 411 -4.15 -18.92 -15.47
C GLU A 411 -5.64 -19.25 -15.26
N HIS A 412 -6.44 -18.30 -14.76
CA HIS A 412 -7.84 -18.48 -14.40
C HIS A 412 -8.72 -17.40 -15.05
N LYS A 413 -9.10 -17.59 -16.33
CA LYS A 413 -9.80 -16.55 -17.12
C LYS A 413 -11.13 -16.07 -16.51
N ASN A 414 -11.83 -16.93 -15.77
CA ASN A 414 -13.08 -16.59 -15.08
C ASN A 414 -12.89 -15.94 -13.70
N ALA A 415 -11.66 -15.91 -13.16
CA ALA A 415 -11.41 -15.42 -11.82
C ALA A 415 -11.65 -13.92 -11.69
N LYS A 416 -12.31 -13.55 -10.59
CA LYS A 416 -12.27 -12.19 -10.03
C LYS A 416 -11.39 -12.19 -8.79
N PHE A 417 -10.92 -11.02 -8.38
CA PHE A 417 -10.15 -10.89 -7.15
C PHE A 417 -10.75 -9.91 -6.16
N VAL A 418 -10.47 -10.15 -4.88
CA VAL A 418 -10.77 -9.26 -3.76
C VAL A 418 -9.47 -8.91 -3.06
N VAL A 419 -9.36 -7.65 -2.61
CA VAL A 419 -8.25 -7.19 -1.78
C VAL A 419 -8.75 -6.91 -0.37
N THR A 420 -8.04 -7.38 0.64
CA THR A 420 -8.44 -7.24 2.04
C THR A 420 -7.25 -6.98 2.95
N GLY A 421 -7.52 -6.40 4.12
CA GLY A 421 -6.49 -6.18 5.15
C GLY A 421 -7.05 -5.51 6.42
N HIS A 422 -6.30 -5.64 7.51
CA HIS A 422 -6.58 -5.04 8.81
C HIS A 422 -5.54 -3.98 9.18
N SER A 423 -5.91 -2.93 9.90
CA SER A 423 -5.03 -1.82 10.29
C SER A 423 -4.29 -1.22 9.06
N LEU A 424 -2.97 -1.00 9.16
CA LEU A 424 -2.05 -0.73 8.04
C LEU A 424 -2.32 -1.59 6.79
N GLY A 425 -2.55 -2.90 6.95
CA GLY A 425 -2.85 -3.81 5.84
C GLY A 425 -4.12 -3.44 5.08
N GLY A 426 -5.11 -2.86 5.78
CA GLY A 426 -6.29 -2.27 5.13
C GLY A 426 -5.93 -1.07 4.25
N ALA A 427 -4.96 -0.25 4.68
CA ALA A 427 -4.49 0.88 3.87
C ALA A 427 -3.78 0.41 2.60
N LEU A 428 -2.93 -0.62 2.72
CA LEU A 428 -2.31 -1.28 1.55
C LEU A 428 -3.37 -1.90 0.63
N ALA A 429 -4.42 -2.50 1.19
CA ALA A 429 -5.49 -3.15 0.44
C ALA A 429 -6.34 -2.21 -0.43
N ILE A 430 -6.55 -0.95 -0.04
CA ILE A 430 -7.17 0.06 -0.91
C ILE A 430 -6.15 0.74 -1.84
N LEU A 431 -4.91 0.95 -1.39
CA LEU A 431 -3.89 1.59 -2.24
C LEU A 431 -3.44 0.67 -3.38
N PHE A 432 -3.40 -0.65 -3.21
CA PHE A 432 -3.08 -1.59 -4.29
C PHE A 432 -3.93 -1.36 -5.56
N PRO A 433 -5.29 -1.38 -5.53
CA PRO A 433 -6.12 -1.04 -6.68
C PRO A 433 -6.07 0.45 -7.06
N THR A 434 -5.75 1.37 -6.15
CA THR A 434 -5.45 2.78 -6.52
C THR A 434 -4.28 2.87 -7.49
N ILE A 435 -3.19 2.12 -7.23
CA ILE A 435 -1.99 2.16 -8.06
C ILE A 435 -2.17 1.31 -9.33
N LEU A 436 -2.99 0.23 -9.32
CA LEU A 436 -3.44 -0.43 -10.56
C LEU A 436 -4.19 0.53 -11.50
N LEU A 437 -5.06 1.39 -10.97
CA LEU A 437 -5.74 2.44 -11.75
C LEU A 437 -4.75 3.48 -12.28
N LEU A 438 -3.78 3.92 -11.45
CA LEU A 438 -2.72 4.85 -11.86
C LEU A 438 -1.83 4.28 -12.98
N HIS A 439 -1.58 2.97 -12.97
CA HIS A 439 -0.79 2.26 -13.96
C HIS A 439 -1.63 1.77 -15.18
N GLU A 440 -2.89 2.21 -15.27
CA GLU A 440 -3.86 1.88 -16.32
C GLU A 440 -4.11 0.37 -16.57
N GLU A 441 -3.99 -0.48 -15.53
CA GLU A 441 -4.23 -1.95 -15.59
C GLU A 441 -5.74 -2.29 -15.67
N LYS A 442 -6.38 -1.83 -16.75
CA LYS A 442 -7.83 -1.88 -16.98
C LYS A 442 -8.40 -3.31 -16.96
N GLU A 443 -7.71 -4.28 -17.55
CA GLU A 443 -8.13 -5.69 -17.60
C GLU A 443 -8.07 -6.39 -16.23
N MET A 444 -7.17 -5.93 -15.35
CA MET A 444 -7.17 -6.34 -13.95
C MET A 444 -8.33 -5.66 -13.22
N MET A 445 -8.45 -4.33 -13.32
CA MET A 445 -9.47 -3.56 -12.60
C MET A 445 -10.93 -3.92 -12.99
N GLN A 446 -11.18 -4.39 -14.21
CA GLN A 446 -12.48 -4.97 -14.60
C GLN A 446 -12.83 -6.22 -13.78
N ARG A 447 -11.83 -6.99 -13.36
CA ARG A 447 -11.95 -8.24 -12.58
C ARG A 447 -11.79 -8.04 -11.06
N LEU A 448 -11.60 -6.80 -10.59
CA LEU A 448 -11.78 -6.46 -9.17
C LEU A 448 -13.25 -6.67 -8.77
N LEU A 449 -13.51 -7.64 -7.89
CA LEU A 449 -14.82 -7.88 -7.29
C LEU A 449 -15.10 -6.86 -6.19
N GLY A 450 -14.15 -6.66 -5.27
CA GLY A 450 -14.31 -5.74 -4.15
C GLY A 450 -13.04 -5.51 -3.35
N VAL A 451 -13.12 -4.53 -2.44
CA VAL A 451 -12.10 -4.19 -1.45
C VAL A 451 -12.81 -4.11 -0.09
N CYS A 452 -12.38 -4.91 0.87
CA CYS A 452 -12.95 -4.96 2.22
C CYS A 452 -11.84 -4.72 3.25
N THR A 453 -11.98 -3.72 4.11
CA THR A 453 -10.91 -3.34 5.05
C THR A 453 -11.43 -3.15 6.46
N PHE A 454 -10.58 -3.46 7.46
CA PHE A 454 -10.97 -3.53 8.87
C PHE A 454 -10.04 -2.66 9.71
N GLY A 455 -10.58 -1.74 10.50
CA GLY A 455 -9.76 -0.83 11.31
C GLY A 455 -8.86 0.10 10.47
N GLN A 456 -9.22 0.36 9.22
CA GLN A 456 -8.36 1.03 8.25
C GLN A 456 -8.11 2.52 8.58
N PRO A 457 -6.85 3.02 8.59
CA PRO A 457 -6.54 4.44 8.69
C PRO A 457 -6.86 5.21 7.38
N ARG A 458 -6.74 6.55 7.41
CA ARG A 458 -6.98 7.43 6.25
C ARG A 458 -5.77 7.43 5.31
N VAL A 459 -5.97 6.99 4.08
CA VAL A 459 -4.87 6.79 3.10
C VAL A 459 -4.51 8.02 2.25
N GLY A 460 -5.35 9.06 2.25
CA GLY A 460 -5.11 10.28 1.48
C GLY A 460 -6.24 11.30 1.61
N ASP A 461 -6.25 12.30 0.73
CA ASP A 461 -7.17 13.45 0.81
C ASP A 461 -8.53 13.24 0.10
N ARG A 462 -9.34 14.30 0.06
CA ARG A 462 -10.64 14.31 -0.64
C ARG A 462 -10.51 14.15 -2.17
N LYS A 463 -9.38 14.49 -2.77
CA LYS A 463 -9.12 14.37 -4.21
C LYS A 463 -8.84 12.90 -4.57
N LEU A 464 -8.03 12.21 -3.75
CA LEU A 464 -7.90 10.75 -3.80
C LEU A 464 -9.26 10.06 -3.62
N GLY A 465 -10.03 10.50 -2.62
CA GLY A 465 -11.36 9.93 -2.36
C GLY A 465 -12.30 10.02 -3.56
N ARG A 466 -12.44 11.22 -4.15
CA ARG A 466 -13.22 11.44 -5.38
C ARG A 466 -12.76 10.58 -6.55
N PHE A 467 -11.43 10.47 -6.75
CA PHE A 467 -10.86 9.63 -7.81
C PHE A 467 -11.21 8.15 -7.61
N MET A 468 -11.10 7.61 -6.40
CA MET A 468 -11.43 6.21 -6.16
C MET A 468 -12.93 5.95 -6.23
N GLU A 469 -13.76 6.88 -5.74
CA GLU A 469 -15.22 6.80 -5.80
C GLU A 469 -15.73 6.77 -7.26
N SER A 470 -15.14 7.54 -8.18
CA SER A 470 -15.52 7.50 -9.60
C SER A 470 -15.19 6.17 -10.31
N HIS A 471 -14.27 5.37 -9.76
CA HIS A 471 -13.86 4.08 -10.33
C HIS A 471 -14.45 2.86 -9.59
N LEU A 472 -14.83 3.01 -8.31
CA LEU A 472 -15.29 1.89 -7.47
C LEU A 472 -16.78 1.93 -7.10
N ASN A 473 -17.52 3.01 -7.39
CA ASN A 473 -18.95 3.10 -7.05
C ASN A 473 -19.90 2.59 -8.15
N HIS A 474 -19.41 2.26 -9.34
CA HIS A 474 -20.21 1.84 -10.49
C HIS A 474 -19.81 0.45 -11.03
N PRO A 475 -20.78 -0.39 -11.47
CA PRO A 475 -22.23 -0.17 -11.43
C PRO A 475 -22.80 -0.24 -9.99
N SER A 476 -22.07 -0.84 -9.07
CA SER A 476 -22.36 -0.91 -7.63
C SER A 476 -21.10 -0.63 -6.81
N PRO A 477 -21.22 -0.19 -5.54
CA PRO A 477 -20.07 0.02 -4.66
C PRO A 477 -19.23 -1.25 -4.45
N LYS A 478 -17.93 -1.15 -4.76
CA LYS A 478 -16.94 -2.21 -4.57
C LYS A 478 -16.13 -2.09 -3.28
N TYR A 479 -16.16 -0.95 -2.60
CA TYR A 479 -15.27 -0.64 -1.48
C TYR A 479 -16.04 -0.44 -0.17
N PHE A 480 -15.70 -1.27 0.82
CA PHE A 480 -16.34 -1.35 2.13
C PHE A 480 -15.27 -1.25 3.23
N ARG A 481 -15.45 -0.31 4.16
CA ARG A 481 -14.58 -0.12 5.32
C ARG A 481 -15.35 -0.42 6.60
N VAL A 482 -14.94 -1.44 7.33
CA VAL A 482 -15.52 -1.86 8.62
C VAL A 482 -14.78 -1.16 9.76
N VAL A 483 -15.54 -0.48 10.62
CA VAL A 483 -15.03 0.26 11.78
C VAL A 483 -15.74 -0.21 13.05
N TYR A 484 -14.99 -0.61 14.07
CA TYR A 484 -15.55 -1.06 15.35
C TYR A 484 -15.42 0.02 16.43
N CYS A 485 -16.56 0.50 16.92
CA CYS A 485 -16.72 1.27 18.14
C CYS A 485 -15.70 2.43 18.29
N ASN A 486 -14.76 2.33 19.23
CA ASN A 486 -13.78 3.35 19.61
C ASN A 486 -12.36 3.09 19.08
N ASP A 487 -12.21 2.17 18.12
CA ASP A 487 -10.94 1.87 17.44
C ASP A 487 -10.20 3.14 16.98
N LEU A 488 -8.95 3.28 17.44
CA LEU A 488 -8.15 4.48 17.19
C LEU A 488 -7.65 4.54 15.74
N VAL A 489 -7.40 3.42 15.07
CA VAL A 489 -6.69 3.41 13.79
C VAL A 489 -7.49 4.10 12.66
N PRO A 490 -8.82 3.87 12.49
CA PRO A 490 -9.68 4.66 11.60
C PRO A 490 -9.80 6.15 11.93
N ARG A 491 -9.29 6.58 13.10
CA ARG A 491 -9.26 7.99 13.51
C ARG A 491 -7.92 8.64 13.16
N LEU A 492 -6.91 7.89 12.71
CA LEU A 492 -5.59 8.34 12.24
C LEU A 492 -5.44 8.27 10.69
N PRO A 493 -4.54 9.08 10.10
CA PRO A 493 -4.23 10.43 10.56
C PRO A 493 -5.49 11.27 10.75
N TYR A 494 -5.46 12.25 11.65
CA TYR A 494 -6.65 13.05 12.01
C TYR A 494 -7.29 13.74 10.80
N ASP A 495 -8.61 13.63 10.68
CA ASP A 495 -9.39 14.51 9.80
C ASP A 495 -9.38 15.93 10.39
N ASN A 496 -8.56 16.79 9.81
CA ASN A 496 -8.56 18.22 10.07
C ASN A 496 -8.28 18.99 8.77
N LYS A 497 -8.44 20.32 8.83
CA LYS A 497 -8.16 21.23 7.70
C LYS A 497 -6.67 21.29 7.32
N THR A 498 -5.77 20.74 8.14
CA THR A 498 -4.31 20.80 7.99
C THR A 498 -3.81 19.79 6.97
N PHE A 499 -4.05 18.50 7.26
CA PHE A 499 -3.48 17.39 6.49
C PHE A 499 -4.44 16.91 5.40
N LEU A 500 -5.71 17.34 5.45
CA LEU A 500 -6.75 17.05 4.46
C LEU A 500 -7.12 15.56 4.31
N PHE A 501 -6.51 14.65 5.09
CA PHE A 501 -6.80 13.23 5.11
C PHE A 501 -8.31 12.99 5.33
N LYS A 502 -8.94 12.29 4.38
CA LYS A 502 -10.36 11.92 4.40
C LYS A 502 -10.54 10.42 4.25
N HIS A 503 -11.59 9.91 4.87
CA HIS A 503 -12.18 8.64 4.47
C HIS A 503 -13.06 8.84 3.24
N PHE A 504 -13.15 7.81 2.42
CA PHE A 504 -13.99 7.71 1.22
C PHE A 504 -14.54 6.28 1.10
N GLY A 505 -15.51 6.06 0.22
CA GLY A 505 -16.21 4.78 0.11
C GLY A 505 -17.05 4.43 1.34
N MET A 506 -17.79 3.32 1.26
CA MET A 506 -18.84 3.01 2.23
C MET A 506 -18.26 2.59 3.58
N CYS A 507 -18.80 3.16 4.65
CA CYS A 507 -18.41 2.87 6.03
C CYS A 507 -19.48 2.00 6.67
N LEU A 508 -19.08 0.84 7.20
CA LEU A 508 -19.95 -0.02 8.01
C LEU A 508 -19.46 0.08 9.45
N TYR A 509 -20.19 0.83 10.26
CA TYR A 509 -19.82 1.12 11.64
C TYR A 509 -20.60 0.23 12.60
N TYR A 510 -19.89 -0.50 13.45
CA TYR A 510 -20.46 -1.37 14.48
C TYR A 510 -20.25 -0.78 15.87
N ASP A 511 -21.30 -0.72 16.69
CA ASP A 511 -21.22 -0.29 18.08
C ASP A 511 -20.53 -1.33 18.99
N SER A 512 -20.41 -1.03 20.28
CA SER A 512 -19.86 -1.96 21.29
C SER A 512 -20.66 -3.25 21.52
N LYS A 513 -21.81 -3.41 20.86
CA LYS A 513 -22.68 -4.60 20.91
C LYS A 513 -22.72 -5.33 19.56
N TYR A 514 -21.86 -4.94 18.61
CA TYR A 514 -21.83 -5.43 17.24
C TYR A 514 -23.11 -5.13 16.43
N VAL A 515 -23.80 -4.03 16.74
CA VAL A 515 -24.95 -3.53 15.99
C VAL A 515 -24.47 -2.49 14.97
N GLU A 516 -24.78 -2.72 13.69
CA GLU A 516 -24.52 -1.76 12.60
C GLU A 516 -25.36 -0.48 12.80
N GLN A 517 -24.77 0.70 12.54
CA GLN A 517 -25.39 2.02 12.77
C GLN A 517 -25.58 2.81 11.46
#